data_AF-W1IXK7-F1
#
_entry.id   AF-W1IXK7-F1
#
_cell.length_a   1.000
_cell.length_b   1.000
_cell.length_c   1.000
_cell.angle_alpha   90.00
_cell.angle_beta   90.00
_cell.angle_gamma   90.00
#
_symmetry.space_group_name_H-M   'P 1'
#
loop_
_entity.id
_entity.type
_entity.pdbx_description
1 polymer ?
#
loop_
_entity_poly.entity_id
_entity_poly.type
_entity_poly.pdbx_seq_one_letter_code
_entity_poly.pdbx_strand_id
1 'polypeptide(L)'
;MRDGGAVAELLNHIKGQHKAWGVHGSIFSPKKNNGLELIYLDDRVEKDGSITIEAFHLQQSQLPECFQHWWIKAIEGDERVYYADGEPCDIPEGCHLDVRVQMPEDSLWKQQRKEAAEVVIGIELSD
;
A
#
# COMPACT_ATOMS: atom_id res chain seq x y z
N MET A 1 25.01 3.39 10.40
CA MET A 1 24.01 4.36 10.88
C MET A 1 23.45 5.07 9.66
N ARG A 2 22.32 4.56 9.14
CA ARG A 2 21.46 5.27 8.18
C ARG A 2 20.13 5.39 8.91
N ASP A 3 19.61 6.60 9.00
CA ASP A 3 18.41 6.90 9.76
C ASP A 3 17.26 5.97 9.34
N GLY A 4 16.72 5.28 10.34
CA GLY A 4 15.63 4.33 10.22
C GLY A 4 14.32 5.08 10.05
N GLY A 5 13.62 4.71 8.99
CA GLY A 5 12.34 5.27 8.59
C GLY A 5 12.20 5.07 7.10
N ALA A 6 11.93 3.83 6.65
CA ALA A 6 11.45 3.66 5.29
C ALA A 6 9.98 4.10 5.26
N VAL A 7 9.76 5.41 5.17
CA VAL A 7 8.55 5.91 4.55
C VAL A 7 8.65 5.44 3.10
N ALA A 8 7.92 4.39 2.75
CA ALA A 8 7.73 4.04 1.35
C ALA A 8 6.83 5.13 0.75
N GLU A 9 7.45 6.26 0.40
CA GLU A 9 6.82 7.33 -0.35
C GLU A 9 6.62 6.79 -1.78
N LEU A 10 5.54 6.05 -1.97
CA LEU A 10 5.04 5.67 -3.29
C LEU A 10 4.52 6.95 -3.93
N LEU A 11 5.45 7.77 -4.42
CA LEU A 11 5.21 9.06 -5.04
C LEU A 11 4.66 8.82 -6.45
N ASN A 12 3.48 8.22 -6.50
CA ASN A 12 2.69 8.11 -7.71
C ASN A 12 1.87 9.40 -7.83
N HIS A 13 2.27 10.22 -8.79
CA HIS A 13 1.64 11.48 -9.17
C HIS A 13 0.26 11.23 -9.83
N ILE A 14 -0.67 10.57 -9.11
CA ILE A 14 -2.02 10.29 -9.60
C ILE A 14 -2.89 11.49 -9.23
N LYS A 15 -2.85 12.53 -10.06
CA LYS A 15 -3.77 13.67 -9.93
C LYS A 15 -5.18 13.22 -10.29
N GLY A 16 -6.05 13.18 -9.29
CA GLY A 16 -7.46 12.84 -9.47
C GLY A 16 -8.37 13.54 -8.48
N GLN A 17 -9.47 14.12 -8.96
CA GLN A 17 -10.38 14.94 -8.14
C GLN A 17 -11.25 14.16 -7.15
N HIS A 18 -11.02 12.86 -6.95
CA HIS A 18 -11.77 12.04 -6.00
C HIS A 18 -10.85 11.54 -4.87
N LYS A 19 -11.06 12.09 -3.67
CA LYS A 19 -10.29 11.86 -2.42
C LYS A 19 -10.47 10.48 -1.78
N ALA A 20 -10.70 9.46 -2.59
CA ALA A 20 -10.81 8.09 -2.14
C ALA A 20 -10.13 7.22 -3.19
N TRP A 21 -9.60 6.07 -2.76
CA TRP A 21 -9.03 4.98 -3.54
C TRP A 21 -9.75 4.59 -4.87
N GLY A 22 -10.91 5.17 -5.12
CA GLY A 22 -11.94 4.74 -6.05
C GLY A 22 -13.07 4.08 -5.28
N VAL A 23 -14.17 3.80 -5.96
CA VAL A 23 -15.26 2.97 -5.40
C VAL A 23 -14.78 1.53 -5.14
N HIS A 24 -13.72 1.11 -5.82
CA HIS A 24 -13.16 -0.24 -5.77
C HIS A 24 -11.66 -0.29 -5.47
N GLY A 25 -11.07 0.80 -4.99
CA GLY A 25 -9.66 0.76 -4.59
C GLY A 25 -9.50 0.07 -3.25
N SER A 26 -8.39 -0.65 -3.10
CA SER A 26 -8.09 -1.47 -1.93
C SER A 26 -6.59 -1.67 -1.80
N ILE A 27 -6.11 -1.80 -0.58
CA ILE A 27 -4.76 -2.26 -0.26
C ILE A 27 -4.87 -3.64 0.39
N PHE A 28 -3.97 -4.56 0.04
CA PHE A 28 -3.86 -5.85 0.71
C PHE A 28 -2.55 -5.93 1.49
N SER A 29 -2.67 -6.30 2.77
CA SER A 29 -1.51 -6.57 3.61
C SER A 29 -1.02 -8.03 3.42
N PRO A 30 0.30 -8.28 3.48
CA PRO A 30 0.87 -9.61 3.48
C PRO A 30 0.33 -10.42 4.67
N LYS A 31 0.01 -11.70 4.42
CA LYS A 31 -0.52 -12.60 5.44
C LYS A 31 0.45 -13.73 5.73
N LYS A 32 0.43 -14.19 6.97
CA LYS A 32 1.10 -15.40 7.43
C LYS A 32 0.36 -16.64 6.90
N ASN A 33 1.02 -17.79 7.00
CA ASN A 33 0.43 -19.09 6.63
C ASN A 33 -0.81 -19.47 7.47
N ASN A 34 -0.96 -18.90 8.67
CA ASN A 34 -2.12 -19.09 9.56
C ASN A 34 -3.25 -18.07 9.29
N GLY A 35 -3.12 -17.22 8.27
CA GLY A 35 -4.13 -16.24 7.87
C GLY A 35 -4.10 -14.92 8.64
N LEU A 36 -3.25 -14.80 9.67
CA LEU A 36 -3.07 -13.55 10.41
C LEU A 36 -2.24 -12.55 9.60
N GLU A 37 -2.54 -11.26 9.75
CA GLU A 37 -1.78 -10.19 9.09
C GLU A 37 -0.33 -10.20 9.57
N LEU A 38 0.60 -10.08 8.62
CA LEU A 38 2.03 -10.05 8.86
C LEU A 38 2.48 -8.66 9.35
N ILE A 39 1.95 -7.63 8.71
CA ILE A 39 2.06 -6.22 9.07
C ILE A 39 0.67 -5.60 9.03
N TYR A 40 0.49 -4.46 9.69
CA TYR A 40 -0.73 -3.68 9.59
C TYR A 40 -0.45 -2.39 8.85
N LEU A 41 -1.43 -1.92 8.09
CA LEU A 41 -1.30 -0.75 7.25
C LEU A 41 -2.27 0.31 7.74
N ASP A 42 -1.78 1.52 7.93
CA ASP A 42 -2.61 2.73 8.01
C ASP A 42 -2.44 3.50 6.70
N ASP A 43 -3.56 3.88 6.10
CA ASP A 43 -3.56 4.50 4.79
C ASP A 43 -4.41 5.77 4.77
N ARG A 44 -3.89 6.79 4.06
CA ARG A 44 -4.57 8.08 3.92
C ARG A 44 -4.37 8.65 2.53
N VAL A 45 -5.45 9.24 2.01
CA VAL A 45 -5.43 10.03 0.78
C VAL A 45 -5.42 11.51 1.15
N GLU A 46 -4.36 12.20 0.78
CA GLU A 46 -4.16 13.62 1.05
C GLU A 46 -5.01 14.50 0.13
N LYS A 47 -5.11 15.78 0.48
CA LYS A 47 -5.95 16.74 -0.27
C LYS A 47 -5.53 16.93 -1.72
N ASP A 48 -4.25 16.74 -2.03
CA ASP A 48 -3.66 16.85 -3.36
C ASP A 48 -3.76 15.55 -4.18
N GLY A 49 -4.33 14.48 -3.60
CA GLY A 49 -4.46 13.17 -4.22
C GLY A 49 -3.25 12.26 -3.99
N SER A 50 -2.22 12.71 -3.27
CA SER A 50 -1.14 11.82 -2.83
C SER A 50 -1.66 10.80 -1.81
N ILE A 51 -1.02 9.64 -1.77
CA ILE A 51 -1.42 8.54 -0.90
C ILE A 51 -0.23 8.23 0.01
N THR A 52 -0.47 8.22 1.32
CA THR A 52 0.51 7.73 2.28
C THR A 52 0.04 6.40 2.85
N ILE A 53 0.94 5.43 2.90
CA ILE A 53 0.73 4.12 3.52
C ILE A 53 1.84 3.93 4.55
N GLU A 54 1.47 3.71 5.79
CA GLU A 54 2.38 3.46 6.91
C GLU A 54 2.19 2.02 7.39
N ALA A 55 3.30 1.30 7.54
CA ALA A 55 3.31 -0.09 7.98
C ALA A 55 3.73 -0.18 9.45
N PHE A 56 3.00 -0.99 10.21
CA PHE A 56 3.18 -1.18 11.64
C PHE A 56 3.32 -2.65 11.98
N HIS A 57 4.20 -2.94 12.94
CA HIS A 57 4.26 -4.23 13.59
C HIS A 57 3.14 -4.32 14.62
N LEU A 58 2.51 -5.50 14.72
CA LEU A 58 1.48 -5.73 15.73
C LEU A 58 1.74 -7.03 16.45
N GLN A 59 1.89 -6.90 17.76
CA GLN A 59 2.07 -8.01 18.65
C GLN A 59 0.68 -8.44 19.11
N GLN A 60 0.29 -9.67 18.78
CA GLN A 60 -1.03 -10.16 19.15
C GLN A 60 -1.06 -10.57 20.62
N SER A 61 -0.96 -9.62 21.55
CA SER A 61 -0.78 -9.84 23.00
C SER A 61 -1.85 -10.74 23.64
N GLN A 62 -2.98 -10.94 22.97
CA GLN A 62 -4.05 -11.87 23.38
C GLN A 62 -3.69 -13.35 23.17
N LEU A 63 -2.69 -13.64 22.33
CA LEU A 63 -2.20 -14.99 22.06
C LEU A 63 -1.10 -15.40 23.05
N PRO A 64 -0.93 -16.70 23.31
CA PRO A 64 0.19 -17.21 24.08
C PRO A 64 1.55 -16.81 23.49
N GLU A 65 2.59 -16.76 24.35
CA GLU A 65 3.94 -16.33 23.98
C GLU A 65 4.54 -17.09 22.79
N CYS A 66 4.25 -18.39 22.68
CA CYS A 66 4.72 -19.23 21.57
C CYS A 66 4.09 -18.88 20.20
N PHE A 67 3.00 -18.11 20.19
CA PHE A 67 2.35 -17.62 18.98
C PHE A 67 2.61 -16.11 18.75
N GLN A 68 3.35 -15.47 19.65
CA GLN A 68 3.77 -14.09 19.45
C GLN A 68 4.76 -13.99 18.31
N HIS A 69 4.58 -12.96 17.50
CA HIS A 69 5.48 -12.67 16.40
C HIS A 69 6.61 -11.78 16.86
N TRP A 70 7.66 -12.39 17.40
CA TRP A 70 8.88 -11.69 17.76
C TRP A 70 9.74 -11.46 16.51
N TRP A 71 9.68 -10.24 15.96
CA TRP A 71 10.55 -9.85 14.85
C TRP A 71 11.74 -9.06 15.32
N ILE A 72 12.91 -9.49 14.87
CA ILE A 72 14.17 -8.81 15.15
C ILE A 72 14.24 -7.59 14.25
N LYS A 73 14.23 -6.41 14.88
CA LYS A 73 14.46 -5.12 14.23
C LYS A 73 15.94 -4.91 13.97
N ALA A 74 16.78 -5.22 14.95
CA ALA A 74 18.22 -5.05 14.88
C ALA A 74 18.94 -6.07 15.76
N ILE A 75 20.20 -6.31 15.45
CA ILE A 75 21.13 -7.02 16.32
C ILE A 75 22.18 -6.01 16.76
N GLU A 76 22.19 -5.69 18.05
CA GLU A 76 23.12 -4.73 18.65
C GLU A 76 24.10 -5.51 19.54
N GLY A 77 25.28 -5.83 18.99
CA GLY A 77 26.22 -6.74 19.65
C GLY A 77 25.69 -8.17 19.68
N ASP A 78 25.43 -8.70 20.87
CA ASP A 78 24.86 -10.06 21.08
C ASP A 78 23.36 -10.01 21.47
N GLU A 79 22.78 -8.81 21.58
CA GLU A 79 21.37 -8.62 21.92
C GLU A 79 20.50 -8.46 20.67
N ARG A 80 19.34 -9.10 20.69
CA ARG A 80 18.31 -8.97 19.66
C ARG A 80 17.30 -7.93 20.12
N VAL A 81 17.18 -6.85 19.35
CA VAL A 81 16.16 -5.83 19.56
C VAL A 81 14.94 -6.22 18.74
N TYR A 82 13.80 -6.37 19.41
CA TYR A 82 12.53 -6.73 18.77
C TYR A 82 11.65 -5.50 18.54
N TYR A 83 10.78 -5.57 17.55
CA TYR A 83 9.73 -4.57 17.37
C TYR A 83 8.73 -4.59 18.53
N ALA A 84 8.29 -3.41 18.94
CA ALA A 84 7.17 -3.24 19.86
C ALA A 84 5.82 -3.24 19.12
N ASP A 85 4.74 -3.45 19.87
CA ASP A 85 3.37 -3.36 19.33
C ASP A 85 3.06 -1.94 18.84
N GLY A 86 2.53 -1.83 17.63
CA GLY A 86 2.26 -0.55 16.95
C GLY A 86 3.52 0.20 16.51
N GLU A 87 4.71 -0.40 16.56
CA GLU A 87 5.92 0.26 16.10
C GLU A 87 5.97 0.30 14.56
N PRO A 88 6.31 1.46 13.95
CA PRO A 88 6.54 1.54 12.51
C PRO A 88 7.60 0.52 12.09
N CYS A 89 7.32 -0.22 11.03
CA CYS A 89 8.21 -1.25 10.52
C CYS A 89 8.29 -1.23 8.99
N ASP A 90 9.38 -1.78 8.48
CA ASP A 90 9.55 -1.94 7.04
C ASP A 90 8.77 -3.17 6.55
N ILE A 91 8.41 -3.18 5.26
CA ILE A 91 7.82 -4.37 4.62
C ILE A 91 8.86 -5.50 4.67
N PRO A 92 8.51 -6.68 5.22
CA PRO A 92 9.46 -7.78 5.36
C PRO A 92 9.99 -8.27 4.01
N GLU A 93 11.21 -8.81 4.02
CA GLU A 93 11.79 -9.43 2.84
C GLU A 93 10.89 -10.55 2.28
N GLY A 94 10.73 -10.58 0.96
CA GLY A 94 9.86 -11.53 0.27
C GLY A 94 8.37 -11.18 0.31
N CYS A 95 7.98 -10.07 0.95
CA CYS A 95 6.61 -9.55 0.93
C CYS A 95 6.49 -8.35 -0.02
N HIS A 96 5.26 -8.09 -0.49
CA HIS A 96 4.92 -6.92 -1.28
C HIS A 96 3.54 -6.41 -0.88
N LEU A 97 3.28 -5.12 -1.12
CA LEU A 97 1.95 -4.53 -0.98
C LEU A 97 1.29 -4.44 -2.36
N ASP A 98 0.10 -5.02 -2.46
CA ASP A 98 -0.74 -4.85 -3.64
C ASP A 98 -1.69 -3.68 -3.43
N VAL A 99 -1.50 -2.65 -4.25
CA VAL A 99 -2.25 -1.39 -4.16
C VAL A 99 -3.04 -1.18 -5.45
N ARG A 100 -4.36 -1.12 -5.35
CA ARG A 100 -5.25 -0.82 -6.48
C ARG A 100 -5.79 0.60 -6.37
N VAL A 101 -5.52 1.39 -7.40
CA VAL A 101 -6.05 2.76 -7.55
C VAL A 101 -6.96 2.83 -8.78
N GLN A 102 -8.10 3.51 -8.64
CA GLN A 102 -8.98 3.78 -9.77
C GLN A 102 -8.68 5.14 -10.40
N MET A 103 -8.47 5.15 -11.72
CA MET A 103 -8.31 6.41 -12.46
C MET A 103 -9.64 7.20 -12.50
N PRO A 104 -9.63 8.50 -12.18
CA PRO A 104 -10.80 9.38 -12.32
C PRO A 104 -11.32 9.45 -13.76
N GLU A 105 -12.63 9.63 -13.94
CA GLU A 105 -13.27 9.77 -15.27
C GLU A 105 -12.76 10.98 -16.06
N ASP A 106 -12.42 12.06 -15.36
CA ASP A 106 -11.86 13.29 -15.92
C ASP A 106 -10.35 13.22 -16.16
N SER A 107 -9.70 12.06 -15.95
CA SER A 107 -8.28 11.90 -16.23
C SER A 107 -7.98 12.00 -17.72
N LEU A 108 -6.88 12.67 -18.07
CA LEU A 108 -6.40 12.79 -19.46
C LEU A 108 -6.29 11.43 -20.16
N TRP A 109 -5.90 10.38 -19.41
CA TRP A 109 -5.85 9.02 -19.92
C TRP A 109 -7.22 8.49 -20.38
N LYS A 110 -8.26 8.66 -19.56
CA LYS A 110 -9.62 8.22 -19.94
C LYS A 110 -10.19 9.05 -21.07
N GLN A 111 -9.91 10.35 -21.10
CA GLN A 111 -10.30 11.24 -22.19
C GLN A 111 -9.67 10.79 -23.52
N GLN A 112 -8.35 10.59 -23.56
CA GLN A 112 -7.65 10.12 -24.77
C GLN A 112 -8.15 8.75 -25.25
N ARG A 113 -8.42 7.83 -24.33
CA ARG A 113 -8.99 6.51 -24.70
C ARG A 113 -10.41 6.61 -25.23
N LYS A 114 -11.21 7.52 -24.69
CA LYS A 114 -12.58 7.78 -25.15
C LYS A 114 -12.56 8.37 -26.56
N GLU A 115 -11.72 9.38 -26.79
CA GLU A 115 -11.52 9.99 -28.11
C GLU A 115 -11.02 8.96 -29.13
N ALA A 116 -10.02 8.14 -28.78
CA ALA A 116 -9.51 7.08 -29.66
C ALA A 116 -10.59 6.02 -29.99
N ALA A 117 -11.42 5.64 -29.01
CA ALA A 117 -12.52 4.70 -29.24
C ALA A 117 -13.60 5.31 -30.15
N GLU A 118 -13.95 6.58 -29.95
CA GLU A 118 -14.90 7.31 -30.81
C GLU A 118 -14.39 7.43 -32.25
N VAL A 119 -13.09 7.64 -32.46
CA VAL A 119 -12.47 7.64 -33.79
C VAL A 119 -12.55 6.28 -34.46
N VAL A 120 -12.26 5.18 -33.75
CA VAL A 120 -12.37 3.82 -34.29
C VAL A 120 -13.81 3.47 -34.66
N ILE A 121 -14.76 3.79 -33.79
CA ILE A 121 -16.20 3.57 -34.07
C ILE A 121 -16.65 4.42 -35.27
N GLY A 122 -16.17 5.66 -35.37
CA GLY A 122 -16.45 6.53 -36.51
C GLY A 122 -15.92 5.99 -37.84
N ILE A 123 -14.76 5.33 -37.83
CA ILE A 123 -14.20 4.64 -39.01
C ILE A 123 -15.07 3.44 -39.39
N GLU A 124 -15.41 2.57 -38.44
CA GLU A 124 -16.22 1.36 -38.71
C GLU A 124 -17.65 1.66 -39.19
N LEU A 125 -18.22 2.81 -38.84
CA LEU A 125 -19.54 3.25 -39.30
C LEU A 125 -19.51 4.02 -40.64
N SER A 126 -18.30 4.28 -41.17
CA SER A 126 -18.09 4.99 -42.43
C SER A 126 -17.71 4.10 -43.62
N ASP A 127 -17.56 2.80 -43.39
CA ASP A 127 -17.42 1.72 -44.39
C ASP A 127 -18.75 0.98 -44.61
#